data_AF-A0A1S8TVI5-F1
#
_entry.id   AF-A0A1S8TVI5-F1
#
_cell.length_a   1.000
_cell.length_b   1.000
_cell.length_c   1.000
_cell.angle_alpha   90.00
_cell.angle_beta   90.00
_cell.angle_gamma   90.00
#
_symmetry.space_group_name_H-M   'P 1'
#
loop_
_entity.id
_entity.type
_entity.pdbx_description
1 polymer ?
#
loop_
_entity_poly.entity_id
_entity_poly.type
_entity_poly.pdbx_seq_one_letter_code
_entity_poly.pdbx_strand_id
1 'polypeptide(L)' 'MRVKDVLKENDFSNHNKLRNMKNEKKNEKLSEHDIRELMSHSSYKRHKGAIKQVK' A
#
# COMPACT_ATOMS: atom_id res chain seq x y z
N MET A 1 16.36 16.29 -9.74
CA MET A 1 15.60 16.55 -8.50
C MET A 1 14.50 15.50 -8.36
N ARG A 2 14.29 14.92 -7.18
CA ARG A 2 13.16 14.00 -6.96
C ARG A 2 11.94 14.79 -6.49
N VAL A 3 10.73 14.33 -6.84
CA VAL A 3 9.46 14.97 -6.42
C VAL A 3 9.37 15.14 -4.89
N LYS A 4 9.91 14.18 -4.13
CA LYS A 4 10.00 14.27 -2.67
C LYS A 4 10.83 15.47 -2.20
N ASP A 5 11.95 15.72 -2.85
CA ASP A 5 12.87 16.80 -2.48
C ASP A 5 12.23 18.16 -2.79
N VAL A 6 11.53 18.27 -3.94
CA VAL A 6 10.74 19.44 -4.34
C VAL A 6 9.60 19.73 -3.37
N LEU A 7 8.86 18.70 -2.91
CA LEU A 7 7.78 18.87 -1.94
C LEU A 7 8.30 19.24 -0.55
N LYS A 8 9.47 18.74 -0.15
CA LYS A 8 10.07 19.08 1.14
C LYS A 8 10.47 20.56 1.19
N GLU A 9 10.92 21.12 0.07
CA GLU A 9 11.36 22.52 -0.04
C GLU A 9 10.18 23.48 -0.25
N ASN A 10 9.21 23.14 -1.10
CA ASN A 10 8.12 24.05 -1.47
C ASN A 10 6.85 23.90 -0.61
N ASP A 11 6.60 22.71 -0.04
CA ASP A 11 5.36 22.44 0.71
C ASP A 11 5.59 21.40 1.82
N PHE A 12 6.33 21.84 2.83
CA PHE A 12 6.72 21.02 3.97
C PHE A 12 5.52 20.43 4.74
N SER A 13 4.40 21.17 4.80
CA SER A 13 3.17 20.75 5.48
C SER A 13 2.55 19.54 4.80
N ASN A 14 2.37 19.59 3.47
CA ASN A 14 1.83 18.46 2.73
C ASN A 14 2.84 17.30 2.63
N HIS A 15 4.15 17.57 2.57
CA HIS A 15 5.17 16.53 2.69
C HIS A 15 5.03 15.75 4.00
N ASN A 16 4.83 16.43 5.14
CA ASN A 16 4.66 15.76 6.43
C ASN A 16 3.33 15.00 6.53
N LYS A 17 2.22 15.54 6.01
CA LYS A 17 0.94 14.82 5.94
C LYS A 17 1.08 13.52 5.14
N LEU A 18 1.68 13.58 3.95
CA LEU A 18 1.91 12.40 3.11
C LEU A 18 2.81 11.37 3.79
N ARG A 19 3.85 11.84 4.49
CA ARG A 19 4.75 10.96 5.25
C ARG A 19 4.03 10.27 6.40
N ASN A 20 3.17 10.99 7.12
CA ASN A 20 2.42 10.45 8.26
C ASN A 20 1.32 9.48 7.81
N MET A 21 0.56 9.81 6.77
CA MET A 21 -0.41 8.91 6.13
C MET A 21 0.23 7.60 5.66
N LYS A 22 1.45 7.67 5.11
CA LYS A 22 2.18 6.46 4.70
C LYS A 22 2.56 5.56 5.88
N ASN A 23 2.84 6.15 7.04
CA ASN A 23 3.16 5.39 8.24
C ASN A 23 1.91 4.79 8.89
N GLU A 24 0.79 5.52 8.88
CA GLU A 24 -0.52 5.02 9.34
C GLU A 24 -0.98 3.83 8.49
N LYS A 25 -0.97 3.96 7.15
CA LYS A 25 -1.30 2.85 6.23
C LYS A 25 -0.37 1.65 6.32
N LYS A 26 0.87 1.83 6.79
CA LYS A 26 1.80 0.72 7.03
C LYS A 26 1.47 -0.07 8.30
N ASN A 27 0.79 0.57 9.25
CA ASN A 27 0.43 -0.02 10.54
C ASN A 27 -0.99 -0.60 10.54
N GLU A 28 -1.83 -0.22 9.58
CA GLU A 28 -3.10 -0.91 9.33
C GLU A 28 -2.82 -2.34 8.85
N LYS A 29 -3.01 -3.29 9.76
CA LYS A 29 -3.10 -4.70 9.39
C LYS A 29 -4.35 -4.86 8.52
N LEU A 30 -4.17 -5.35 7.30
CA LEU A 30 -5.28 -5.76 6.46
C LEU A 30 -6.14 -6.78 7.19
N SER A 31 -7.45 -6.57 7.19
CA SER A 31 -8.42 -7.54 7.71
C SER A 31 -8.51 -8.77 6.82
N GLU A 32 -9.07 -9.88 7.32
CA GLU A 32 -9.33 -11.05 6.47
C GLU A 32 -10.18 -10.69 5.26
N HIS A 33 -11.13 -9.76 5.43
CA HIS A 33 -11.98 -9.28 4.35
C HIS A 33 -11.18 -8.56 3.26
N ASP A 34 -10.30 -7.64 3.65
CA ASP A 34 -9.45 -6.87 2.71
C ASP A 34 -8.53 -7.80 1.92
N ILE A 35 -7.96 -8.82 2.58
CA ILE A 35 -7.11 -9.80 1.90
C ILE A 35 -7.97 -10.62 0.94
N ARG A 36 -9.18 -11.05 1.33
CA ARG A 36 -10.09 -11.83 0.46
C ARG A 36 -10.54 -11.02 -0.76
N GLU A 37 -10.80 -9.74 -0.59
CA GLU A 37 -11.14 -8.83 -1.67
C GLU A 37 -9.96 -8.68 -2.64
N LEU A 38 -8.74 -8.45 -2.13
CA LEU A 38 -7.52 -8.40 -2.95
C LEU A 38 -7.29 -9.72 -3.72
N MET A 39 -7.57 -10.86 -3.07
CA MET A 39 -7.48 -12.20 -3.64
C MET A 39 -8.60 -12.55 -4.63
N SER A 40 -9.66 -11.75 -4.73
CA SER A 40 -10.75 -11.98 -5.69
C SER A 40 -10.31 -11.68 -7.13
N HIS A 41 -9.22 -10.94 -7.29
CA HIS A 41 -8.69 -10.61 -8.61
C HIS A 41 -8.17 -11.86 -9.32
N SER A 42 -8.45 -11.96 -10.62
CA SER A 42 -7.97 -13.02 -11.52
C SER A 42 -6.45 -13.21 -11.58
N SER A 43 -5.67 -12.26 -11.05
CA SER A 43 -4.22 -12.31 -10.97
C SER A 43 -3.73 -13.19 -9.82
N TYR A 44 -4.60 -13.63 -8.91
CA TYR A 44 -4.25 -14.49 -7.78
C TYR A 44 -5.02 -15.81 -7.84
N LYS A 45 -4.37 -16.90 -7.40
CA LYS A 45 -5.00 -18.20 -7.19
C LYS A 45 -4.53 -18.86 -5.91
N ARG A 46 -5.33 -19.76 -5.35
CA ARG A 46 -4.89 -20.67 -4.29
C ARG A 46 -4.39 -21.98 -4.89
N HIS A 47 -3.28 -22.49 -4.38
CA HIS A 47 -2.73 -23.81 -4.71
C HIS A 47 -2.22 -24.47 -3.42
N LYS A 48 -2.74 -25.66 -3.08
CA LYS A 48 -2.39 -26.41 -1.86
C LYS A 48 -2.47 -25.56 -0.57
N GLY A 49 -3.51 -24.73 -0.46
CA GLY A 49 -3.73 -23.84 0.70
C GLY A 49 -2.94 -22.53 0.67
N ALA A 50 -1.83 -22.45 -0.09
CA ALA A 50 -1.05 -21.23 -0.28
C ALA A 50 -1.63 -20.34 -1.40
N ILE A 51 -1.46 -19.03 -1.28
CA ILE A 51 -1.83 -18.06 -2.32
C ILE A 51 -0.63 -17.86 -3.25
N LYS A 52 -0.88 -17.84 -4.56
CA LYS A 52 0.12 -17.59 -5.60
C LYS A 52 -0.43 -16.59 -6.61
N GLN A 53 0.37 -15.59 -6.96
CA GLN A 53 0.10 -14.72 -8.09
C GLN A 53 0.33 -15.49 -9.41
N VAL A 54 -0.60 -15.38 -10.35
CA VAL A 54 -0.65 -16.17 -11.59
C VAL A 54 -0.32 -15.36 -12.85
N LYS A 55 0.05 -14.10 -12.71
CA LYS A 55 0.49 -13.21 -13.80
C LYS A 55 1.69 -12.38 -13.37
#